data_AF-A0A242MC30-F1
#
_entry.id   AF-A0A242MC30-F1
#
_cell.length_a   1.000
_cell.length_b   1.000
_cell.length_c   1.000
_cell.angle_alpha   90.00
_cell.angle_beta   90.00
_cell.angle_gamma   90.00
#
_symmetry.space_group_name_H-M   'P 1'
#
loop_
_entity.id
_entity.type
_entity.pdbx_description
1 polymer ?
#
loop_
_entity_poly.entity_id
_entity_poly.type
_entity_poly.pdbx_seq_one_letter_code
_entity_poly.pdbx_strand_id
1 'polypeptide(L)'
;MDMPIIDDELWERLELLLLQSKAPGAKKPRRKPVSDRAALSGIVVVLRTGLRWCDLPSDLGYGSGVTCWRRLRDWQATGLWDRLHELLLAELRTTGQVD
;
A
#
# COMPACT_ATOMS: atom_id res chain seq x y z
N MET A 1 14.49 -15.65 0.00
CA MET A 1 13.84 -14.37 -0.33
C MET A 1 12.36 -14.67 -0.38
N ASP A 2 11.78 -14.79 0.81
CA ASP A 2 10.97 -13.74 1.44
C ASP A 2 9.68 -13.55 0.65
N MET A 3 8.60 -14.09 1.19
CA MET A 3 7.25 -13.97 0.66
C MET A 3 6.98 -12.52 0.24
N PRO A 4 6.30 -12.28 -0.90
CA PRO A 4 5.77 -10.96 -1.16
C PRO A 4 4.93 -10.57 0.05
N ILE A 5 5.27 -9.45 0.70
CA ILE A 5 4.57 -8.98 1.90
C ILE A 5 3.06 -8.80 1.65
N ILE A 6 2.68 -8.68 0.37
CA ILE A 6 1.32 -8.66 -0.11
C ILE A 6 1.21 -9.69 -1.24
N ASP A 7 0.84 -10.92 -0.88
CA ASP A 7 0.49 -11.95 -1.86
C ASP A 7 -0.80 -11.60 -2.61
N ASP A 8 -1.19 -12.44 -3.57
CA ASP A 8 -2.35 -12.18 -4.41
C ASP A 8 -3.67 -12.26 -3.63
N GLU A 9 -3.79 -13.16 -2.66
CA GLU A 9 -5.01 -13.32 -1.87
C GLU A 9 -5.23 -12.12 -0.93
N LEU A 10 -4.20 -11.70 -0.21
CA LEU A 10 -4.23 -10.49 0.60
C LEU A 10 -4.48 -9.26 -0.28
N TRP A 11 -3.86 -9.22 -1.46
CA TRP A 11 -4.07 -8.12 -2.40
C TRP A 11 -5.53 -8.00 -2.83
N GLU A 12 -6.20 -9.10 -3.19
CA GLU A 12 -7.62 -9.07 -3.59
C GLU A 12 -8.51 -8.47 -2.49
N ARG A 13 -8.28 -8.85 -1.23
CA ARG A 13 -9.03 -8.30 -0.08
C ARG A 13 -8.77 -6.80 0.10
N LEU A 14 -7.53 -6.36 -0.03
CA LEU A 14 -7.15 -4.94 0.05
C LEU A 14 -7.71 -4.13 -1.13
N GLU A 15 -7.69 -4.71 -2.33
CA GLU A 15 -8.20 -4.08 -3.55
C GLU A 15 -9.70 -3.81 -3.46
N LEU A 16 -10.48 -4.71 -2.88
CA LEU A 16 -11.91 -4.49 -2.66
C LEU A 16 -12.17 -3.25 -1.77
N LEU A 17 -11.40 -3.06 -0.70
CA LEU A 17 -11.51 -1.86 0.15
C LEU A 17 -11.15 -0.58 -0.62
N LEU A 18 -10.11 -0.64 -1.46
CA LEU A 18 -9.69 0.47 -2.33
C LEU A 18 -10.76 0.82 -3.36
N LEU A 19 -11.40 -0.18 -3.96
CA LEU A 19 -12.48 0.02 -4.94
C LEU A 19 -13.73 0.61 -4.28
N GLN A 20 -14.11 0.13 -3.10
CA GLN A 20 -15.27 0.66 -2.35
C GLN A 20 -15.06 2.11 -1.90
N SER A 21 -13.81 2.52 -1.69
CA SER A 21 -13.48 3.87 -1.23
C SER A 21 -13.31 4.88 -2.38
N LYS A 22 -13.30 4.43 -3.64
CA LYS A 22 -13.21 5.32 -4.81
C LYS A 22 -14.55 6.00 -5.04
N ALA A 23 -14.57 7.32 -4.90
CA ALA A 23 -15.74 8.13 -5.23
C ALA A 23 -16.17 7.92 -6.69
N PRO A 24 -17.46 7.68 -6.97
CA PRO A 24 -17.98 7.62 -8.33
C PRO A 24 -17.67 8.93 -9.06
N GLY A 25 -16.99 8.86 -10.21
CA GLY A 25 -16.72 10.03 -11.06
C GLY A 25 -15.40 10.77 -10.82
N ALA A 26 -14.47 10.22 -10.00
CA ALA A 26 -13.13 10.77 -9.90
C ALA A 26 -12.44 10.82 -11.28
N LYS A 27 -11.95 12.00 -11.68
CA LYS A 27 -11.23 12.19 -12.96
C LYS A 27 -10.03 11.25 -13.02
N LYS A 28 -9.95 10.42 -14.06
CA LYS A 28 -8.80 9.54 -14.28
C LYS A 28 -7.53 10.41 -14.43
N PRO A 29 -6.43 10.12 -13.72
CA PRO A 29 -5.19 10.85 -13.88
C PRO A 29 -4.68 10.78 -15.33
N ARG A 30 -4.10 11.88 -15.82
CA ARG A 30 -3.58 11.99 -17.21
C ARG A 30 -2.36 11.10 -17.49
N ARG A 31 -1.62 10.70 -16.45
CA ARG A 31 -0.58 9.65 -16.51
C ARG A 31 -1.09 8.41 -15.82
N LYS A 32 -0.74 7.22 -16.32
CA LYS A 32 -1.00 5.95 -15.61
C LYS A 32 -0.38 6.07 -14.21
N PRO A 33 -1.18 6.17 -13.15
CA PRO A 33 -0.64 6.27 -11.80
C PRO A 33 0.09 4.96 -11.46
N VAL A 34 1.07 5.04 -10.57
CA VAL A 34 1.59 3.85 -9.88
C VAL A 34 0.38 3.09 -9.33
N SER A 35 0.34 1.76 -9.56
CA SER A 35 -0.79 0.95 -9.10
C SER A 35 -0.93 1.05 -7.58
N ASP A 36 -2.17 0.90 -7.09
CA ASP A 36 -2.42 0.93 -5.65
C ASP A 36 -1.59 -0.16 -4.93
N ARG A 37 -1.39 -1.31 -5.60
CA ARG A 37 -0.52 -2.41 -5.13
C ARG A 37 0.92 -1.99 -4.98
N ALA A 38 1.49 -1.40 -6.02
CA ALA A 38 2.88 -0.95 -6.01
C ALA A 38 3.12 0.11 -4.92
N ALA A 39 2.20 1.06 -4.78
CA ALA A 39 2.29 2.09 -3.75
C ALA A 39 2.18 1.49 -2.34
N LEU A 40 1.23 0.56 -2.12
CA LEU A 40 1.06 -0.11 -0.82
C LEU A 40 2.27 -0.96 -0.47
N SER A 41 2.82 -1.74 -1.40
CA SER A 41 4.04 -2.51 -1.20
C SER A 41 5.22 -1.61 -0.80
N GLY A 42 5.41 -0.47 -1.47
CA GLY A 42 6.46 0.49 -1.13
C GLY A 42 6.29 1.12 0.24
N ILE A 43 5.05 1.45 0.62
CA ILE A 43 4.72 1.94 1.98
C ILE A 43 5.09 0.89 3.02
N VAL A 44 4.68 -0.37 2.85
CA VAL A 44 4.95 -1.44 3.82
C VAL A 44 6.44 -1.69 3.97
N VAL A 45 7.22 -1.68 2.87
CA VAL A 45 8.68 -1.81 2.93
C VAL A 45 9.30 -0.69 3.77
N VAL A 46 8.93 0.58 3.52
CA VAL A 46 9.41 1.72 4.29
C VAL A 46 9.07 1.59 5.78
N LEU A 47 7.82 1.21 6.09
CA LEU A 47 7.37 1.07 7.48
C LEU A 47 8.06 -0.09 8.23
N ARG A 48 8.34 -1.22 7.55
CA ARG A 48 9.05 -2.36 8.16
C ARG A 48 10.53 -2.12 8.35
N THR A 49 11.16 -1.43 7.40
CA THR A 49 12.63 -1.26 7.37
C THR A 49 13.10 0.04 8.03
N GLY A 50 12.22 1.01 8.20
CA GLY A 50 12.57 2.36 8.66
C GLY A 50 13.38 3.18 7.65
N LEU A 51 13.47 2.73 6.40
CA LEU A 51 14.16 3.47 5.33
C LEU A 51 13.51 4.84 5.13
N ARG A 52 14.32 5.84 4.77
CA ARG A 52 13.76 7.12 4.34
C ARG A 52 13.03 6.93 3.03
N TRP A 53 11.97 7.70 2.79
CA TRP A 53 11.22 7.66 1.53
C TRP A 53 12.12 7.89 0.29
N CYS A 54 13.19 8.69 0.40
CA CYS A 54 14.14 8.90 -0.69
C CYS A 54 15.04 7.68 -0.98
N ASP A 55 15.18 6.77 -0.02
CA ASP A 55 16.03 5.59 -0.11
C ASP A 55 15.24 4.34 -0.58
N LEU A 56 13.93 4.48 -0.83
CA LEU A 56 13.13 3.38 -1.36
C LEU A 56 13.61 3.03 -2.79
N PRO A 57 14.02 1.77 -3.07
CA PRO A 57 14.54 1.40 -4.36
C PRO A 57 13.48 1.56 -5.47
N SER A 58 13.76 2.39 -6.46
CA SER A 58 12.85 2.60 -7.60
C SER A 58 12.77 1.40 -8.53
N ASP A 59 13.80 0.56 -8.56
CA ASP A 59 13.92 -0.60 -9.46
C ASP A 59 12.99 -1.75 -9.08
N LEU A 60 12.42 -1.73 -7.87
CA LEU A 60 11.48 -2.75 -7.38
C LEU A 60 10.03 -2.52 -7.86
N GLY A 61 9.78 -1.49 -8.67
CA GLY A 61 8.47 -1.25 -9.27
C GLY A 61 7.41 -0.67 -8.33
N TYR A 62 7.77 -0.29 -7.10
CA TYR A 62 6.86 0.35 -6.13
C TYR A 62 6.47 1.79 -6.49
N GLY A 63 7.14 2.38 -7.48
CA GLY A 63 7.16 3.82 -7.72
C GLY A 63 8.18 4.54 -6.84
N SER A 64 8.29 5.86 -6.98
CA SER A 64 9.18 6.63 -6.10
C SER A 64 8.64 6.66 -4.67
N GLY A 65 9.51 6.71 -3.67
CA GLY A 65 9.03 6.80 -2.28
C GLY A 65 8.25 8.09 -2.00
N VAL A 66 8.47 9.17 -2.75
CA VAL A 66 7.60 10.37 -2.72
C VAL A 66 6.18 10.05 -3.18
N THR A 67 6.02 9.19 -4.19
CA THR A 67 4.69 8.73 -4.65
C THR A 67 4.01 7.88 -3.59
N CYS A 68 4.76 6.99 -2.95
CA CYS A 68 4.27 6.17 -1.82
C CYS A 68 3.82 7.05 -0.65
N TRP A 69 4.64 8.03 -0.24
CA TRP A 69 4.30 8.96 0.83
C TRP A 69 3.05 9.79 0.53
N ARG A 70 2.93 10.34 -0.68
CA ARG A 70 1.71 11.08 -1.09
C ARG A 70 0.48 10.19 -1.01
N ARG A 71 0.60 8.93 -1.46
CA ARG A 71 -0.50 7.98 -1.41
C ARG A 71 -0.92 7.66 0.02
N LEU A 72 0.05 7.38 0.90
CA LEU A 72 -0.19 7.15 2.32
C LEU A 72 -0.92 8.33 2.94
N ARG A 73 -0.44 9.55 2.70
CA ARG A 73 -1.08 10.78 3.21
C ARG A 73 -2.52 10.93 2.71
N ASP A 74 -2.76 10.67 1.42
CA ASP A 74 -4.10 10.77 0.84
C ASP A 74 -5.05 9.71 1.43
N TRP A 75 -4.57 8.47 1.65
CA TRP A 75 -5.34 7.42 2.32
C TRP A 75 -5.58 7.67 3.81
N GLN A 76 -4.63 8.29 4.51
CA GLN A 76 -4.81 8.72 5.89
C GLN A 76 -5.86 9.83 5.99
N ALA A 77 -5.82 10.80 5.07
CA ALA A 77 -6.80 11.88 5.05
C ALA A 77 -8.24 11.41 4.81
N THR A 78 -8.43 10.26 4.16
CA THR A 78 -9.76 9.66 3.94
C THR A 78 -10.13 8.58 4.97
N GLY A 79 -9.25 8.28 5.94
CA GLY A 79 -9.43 7.17 6.89
C GLY A 79 -9.31 5.77 6.25
N LEU A 80 -8.93 5.70 4.98
CA LEU A 80 -8.73 4.43 4.28
C LEU A 80 -7.49 3.70 4.78
N TRP A 81 -6.45 4.44 5.16
CA TRP A 81 -5.23 3.85 5.70
C TRP A 81 -5.50 3.00 6.94
N ASP A 82 -6.36 3.45 7.85
CA ASP A 82 -6.66 2.70 9.08
C ASP A 82 -7.26 1.33 8.77
N ARG A 83 -8.21 1.27 7.81
CA ARG A 83 -8.81 0.01 7.36
C ARG A 83 -7.82 -0.91 6.65
N LEU A 84 -6.96 -0.35 5.79
CA LEU A 84 -5.91 -1.12 5.13
C LEU A 84 -4.91 -1.67 6.14
N HIS A 85 -4.53 -0.86 7.13
CA HIS A 85 -3.58 -1.22 8.17
C HIS A 85 -4.14 -2.30 9.09
N GLU A 86 -5.41 -2.21 9.49
CA GLU A 86 -6.09 -3.25 10.26
C GLU A 86 -6.09 -4.60 9.53
N LEU A 87 -6.37 -4.61 8.23
CA LEU A 87 -6.37 -5.83 7.44
C LEU A 87 -4.95 -6.42 7.30
N LEU A 88 -3.94 -5.57 7.11
CA LEU A 88 -2.54 -5.98 7.10
C LEU A 88 -2.11 -6.58 8.45
N LEU A 89 -2.50 -5.96 9.57
CA LEU A 89 -2.21 -6.48 10.90
C LEU A 89 -2.93 -7.79 11.18
N ALA A 90 -4.18 -7.94 10.74
CA ALA A 90 -4.94 -9.17 10.87
C ALA A 90 -4.28 -10.33 10.12
N GLU A 91 -3.79 -10.06 8.91
CA GLU A 91 -3.05 -11.07 8.13
C GLU A 91 -1.75 -11.46 8.85
N LEU A 92 -0.95 -10.48 9.28
CA LEU A 92 0.30 -10.73 9.99
C LEU A 92 0.12 -11.51 11.31
N ARG A 93 -0.98 -11.26 12.04
CA ARG A 93 -1.35 -12.04 13.23
C ARG A 93 -1.73 -13.48 12.87
N THR A 94 -2.43 -13.67 11.76
CA THR A 94 -2.84 -15.00 11.26
C THR A 94 -1.62 -15.82 10.81
N THR A 95 -0.62 -15.18 10.22
CA THR A 95 0.66 -15.81 9.86
C THR A 95 1.62 -15.99 11.06
N GLY A 96 1.25 -15.56 12.27
CA GLY A 96 2.08 -15.69 13.47
C GLY A 96 3.32 -14.77 13.48
N GLN A 97 3.31 -13.65 12.74
CA GLN A 97 4.45 -12.72 12.64
C GLN A 97 4.34 -11.51 13.60
N VAL A 98 3.26 -11.39 14.37
CA VAL A 98 3.05 -10.28 15.32
C VAL A 98 2.47 -10.86 16.62
N ASP A 99 3.27 -10.83 17.69
CA ASP A 99 2.85 -10.99 19.09
C ASP A 99 2.78 -9.61 19.76
#